data_AF-A0A2K1JN68-F1
#
_entry.id   AF-A0A2K1JN68-F1
#
_cell.length_a   1.000
_cell.length_b   1.000
_cell.length_c   1.000
_cell.angle_alpha   90.00
_cell.angle_beta   90.00
_cell.angle_gamma   90.00
#
_symmetry.space_group_name_H-M   'P 1'
#
loop_
_entity.id
_entity.type
_entity.pdbx_description
1 polymer ?
#
loop_
_entity_poly.entity_id
_entity_poly.type
_entity_poly.pdbx_seq_one_letter_code
_entity_poly.pdbx_strand_id
1 'polypeptide(L)'
;MRLPSAPLLLSPLSIISDETVDMDPPAFSASSSAFAPELPSAPDLPAPASDPEIAPFYDPVDDEHNEEWALMQRQGRKSDAVLSCPACFTILCIDCQRHEFYVNQYRAMFVRNCTIVETESLRYSDTRKRKRKAGRKSQLSVEECRVGRPGMVRVEPKDVGVDEDVLKPVKCAECGAQVAVLDSDELYHFFDIIPTFS
;
A
#
# COMPACT_ATOMS: atom_id res chain seq x y z
N MET A 1 -34.04 -43.74 16.07
CA MET A 1 -32.74 -44.36 15.78
C MET A 1 -31.68 -43.26 15.84
N ARG A 2 -30.69 -43.44 16.73
CA ARG A 2 -29.33 -42.90 16.75
C ARG A 2 -29.13 -41.39 16.47
N LEU A 3 -29.01 -40.63 17.56
CA LEU A 3 -28.04 -39.53 17.64
C LEU A 3 -26.62 -40.14 17.68
N PRO A 4 -25.62 -39.59 16.97
CA PRO A 4 -24.24 -39.81 17.32
C PRO A 4 -23.73 -38.69 18.24
N SER A 5 -23.32 -39.13 19.43
CA SER A 5 -22.38 -38.49 20.33
C SER A 5 -20.96 -38.78 19.84
N ALA A 6 -20.07 -37.78 19.81
CA ALA A 6 -18.68 -37.89 20.27
C ALA A 6 -17.90 -36.56 20.09
N PRO A 7 -16.90 -36.30 20.94
CA PRO A 7 -16.25 -35.01 21.11
C PRO A 7 -15.00 -34.85 20.22
N LEU A 8 -14.69 -33.62 19.82
CA LEU A 8 -13.41 -33.30 19.18
C LEU A 8 -12.34 -33.14 20.26
N LEU A 9 -11.39 -34.06 20.24
CA LEU A 9 -10.18 -34.07 21.06
C LEU A 9 -9.27 -32.90 20.67
N LEU A 10 -8.82 -32.16 21.69
CA LEU A 10 -7.74 -31.19 21.58
C LEU A 10 -6.43 -31.90 21.21
N SER A 11 -5.73 -31.38 20.21
CA SER A 11 -4.32 -31.68 19.96
C SER A 11 -3.44 -30.70 20.76
N PRO A 12 -2.37 -31.17 21.42
CA PRO A 12 -1.40 -30.29 22.07
C PRO A 12 -0.52 -29.59 21.02
N LEU A 13 -0.43 -28.26 21.09
CA LEU A 13 0.59 -27.50 20.36
C LEU A 13 1.94 -27.73 21.02
N SER A 14 2.84 -28.31 20.22
CA SER A 14 4.26 -28.46 20.51
C SER A 14 4.89 -27.08 20.69
N ILE A 15 5.49 -26.88 21.86
CA ILE A 15 6.41 -25.79 22.17
C ILE A 15 7.64 -25.98 21.27
N ILE A 16 7.88 -25.04 20.36
CA ILE A 16 9.16 -24.93 19.66
C ILE A 16 9.96 -23.89 20.43
N SER A 17 11.01 -24.38 21.09
CA SER A 17 12.10 -23.59 21.66
C SER A 17 12.85 -22.90 20.51
N ASP A 18 13.00 -21.58 20.56
CA ASP A 18 13.93 -20.88 19.68
C ASP A 18 15.21 -20.56 20.47
N GLU A 19 16.28 -21.17 19.99
CA GLU A 19 17.66 -21.01 20.43
C GLU A 19 18.12 -19.55 20.26
N THR A 20 18.71 -19.01 21.31
CA THR A 20 19.53 -17.80 21.26
C THR A 20 20.79 -18.06 20.44
N VAL A 21 20.84 -17.58 19.21
CA VAL A 21 22.06 -17.52 18.42
C VAL A 21 22.78 -16.19 18.67
N ASP A 22 23.76 -16.27 19.56
CA ASP A 22 24.85 -15.31 19.72
C ASP A 22 25.58 -15.12 18.38
N MET A 23 25.54 -13.90 17.85
CA MET A 23 26.25 -13.56 16.62
C MET A 23 27.26 -12.45 16.93
N ASP A 24 28.44 -12.88 17.36
CA ASP A 24 29.63 -12.04 17.51
C ASP A 24 29.97 -11.33 16.17
N PRO A 25 30.20 -10.00 16.17
CA PRO A 25 30.71 -9.32 15.00
C PRO A 25 32.24 -9.51 14.84
N PRO A 26 32.76 -9.58 13.61
CA PRO A 26 34.16 -9.85 13.36
C PRO A 26 35.07 -8.66 13.68
N ALA A 27 36.20 -8.95 14.33
CA ALA A 27 37.30 -8.03 14.57
C ALA A 27 37.95 -7.61 13.23
N PHE A 28 37.72 -6.38 12.80
CA PHE A 28 38.45 -5.78 11.68
C PHE A 28 39.69 -5.04 12.20
N SER A 29 40.86 -5.66 12.01
CA SER A 29 42.16 -5.02 12.23
C SER A 29 42.43 -4.01 11.11
N ALA A 30 42.34 -2.71 11.41
CA ALA A 30 42.77 -1.65 10.51
C ALA A 30 44.04 -1.00 11.06
N SER A 31 45.19 -1.46 10.59
CA SER A 31 46.43 -0.70 10.60
C SER A 31 46.48 0.16 9.34
N SER A 32 46.46 1.49 9.46
CA SER A 32 47.21 2.38 8.57
C SER A 32 47.07 3.83 9.02
N SER A 33 48.21 4.46 9.22
CA SER A 33 48.39 5.88 9.48
C SER A 33 47.87 6.74 8.33
N ALA A 34 46.93 7.64 8.62
CA ALA A 34 46.70 8.81 7.79
C ALA A 34 46.38 10.01 8.70
N PHE A 35 47.21 11.03 8.53
CA PHE A 35 47.32 12.26 9.28
C PHE A 35 46.01 13.07 9.17
N ALA A 36 45.23 13.16 10.25
CA ALA A 36 44.10 14.08 10.34
C ALA A 36 44.63 15.49 10.68
N PRO A 37 44.22 16.55 9.97
CA PRO A 37 44.49 17.91 10.42
C PRO A 37 43.70 18.16 11.72
N GLU A 38 44.38 18.65 12.76
CA GLU A 38 43.78 19.08 14.02
C GLU A 38 42.62 20.06 13.75
N LEU A 39 41.40 19.60 13.99
CA LEU A 39 40.26 20.47 14.27
C LEU A 39 40.47 21.02 15.68
N PRO A 40 40.28 22.34 15.91
CA PRO A 40 40.44 22.93 17.23
C PRO A 40 39.56 22.20 18.23
N SER A 41 40.17 21.81 19.35
CA SER A 41 39.56 21.10 20.46
C SER A 41 38.24 21.75 20.87
N ALA A 42 37.14 21.03 20.65
CA ALA A 42 35.88 21.34 21.29
C ALA A 42 36.12 21.33 22.81
N PRO A 43 35.67 22.36 23.56
CA PRO A 43 35.79 22.34 25.00
C PRO A 43 35.03 21.12 25.54
N ASP A 44 35.68 20.40 26.46
CA ASP A 44 35.19 19.19 27.10
C ASP A 44 33.72 19.32 27.51
N LEU A 45 32.83 18.65 26.77
CA LEU A 45 31.45 18.51 27.17
C LEU A 45 31.42 17.58 28.40
N PRO A 46 30.95 18.05 29.56
CA PRO A 46 30.83 17.21 30.74
C PRO A 46 29.91 16.03 30.42
N ALA A 47 30.26 14.85 30.92
CA ALA A 47 29.41 13.66 30.87
C ALA A 47 27.99 14.03 31.32
N PRO A 48 26.92 13.56 30.65
CA PRO A 48 25.56 13.97 30.97
C PRO A 48 25.21 13.46 32.36
N ALA A 49 25.44 14.31 33.36
CA ALA A 49 24.63 14.31 34.56
C ALA A 49 23.18 14.46 34.09
N SER A 50 22.28 13.73 34.73
CA SER A 50 20.83 13.82 34.56
C SER A 50 20.38 15.29 34.43
N ASP A 51 20.23 15.81 33.21
CA ASP A 51 20.00 17.23 32.97
C ASP A 51 18.53 17.53 32.59
N PRO A 52 17.89 18.49 33.27
CA PRO A 52 16.47 18.81 33.20
C PRO A 52 16.14 19.84 32.09
N GLU A 53 16.59 19.60 30.87
CA GLU A 53 16.13 20.36 29.69
C GLU A 53 15.75 19.41 28.57
N ILE A 54 14.79 18.52 28.84
CA ILE A 54 13.84 18.14 27.80
C ILE A 54 13.29 19.49 27.29
N ALA A 55 13.54 19.81 26.02
CA ALA A 55 13.07 21.07 25.43
C ALA A 55 11.61 21.27 25.86
N PRO A 56 11.17 22.48 26.30
CA PRO A 56 9.83 22.67 26.88
C PRO A 56 8.65 22.20 26.02
N PHE A 57 8.93 21.86 24.75
CA PHE A 57 7.99 21.39 23.74
C PHE A 57 8.29 19.98 23.21
N TYR A 58 9.37 19.31 23.65
CA TYR A 58 9.67 17.93 23.26
C TYR A 58 9.06 16.99 24.28
N ASP A 59 8.11 16.17 23.85
CA ASP A 59 7.58 15.09 24.67
C ASP A 59 8.25 13.78 24.25
N PRO A 60 9.08 13.16 25.11
CA PRO A 60 9.81 11.94 24.76
C PRO A 60 8.91 10.71 24.54
N VAL A 61 7.62 10.76 24.90
CA VAL A 61 6.67 9.65 24.66
C VAL A 61 5.73 9.89 23.47
N ASP A 62 5.84 11.04 22.80
CA ASP A 62 4.94 11.37 21.68
C ASP A 62 5.13 10.40 20.50
N ASP A 63 6.37 10.01 20.24
CA ASP A 63 6.69 9.02 19.20
C ASP A 63 6.07 7.65 19.52
N GLU A 64 6.09 7.23 20.78
CA GLU A 64 5.53 5.94 21.23
C GLU A 64 3.99 5.96 21.13
N HIS A 65 3.33 7.02 21.59
CA HIS A 65 1.89 7.20 21.43
C HIS A 65 1.47 7.25 19.95
N ASN A 66 2.26 7.91 19.10
CA ASN A 66 1.97 8.01 17.67
C ASN A 66 2.13 6.65 16.96
N GLU A 67 3.15 5.88 17.33
CA GLU A 67 3.33 4.50 16.85
C GLU A 67 2.14 3.61 17.27
N GLU A 68 1.74 3.65 18.54
CA GLU A 68 0.59 2.91 19.05
C GLU A 68 -0.70 3.27 18.31
N TRP A 69 -0.95 4.56 18.07
CA TRP A 69 -2.11 5.03 17.31
C TRP A 69 -2.10 4.52 15.87
N ALA A 70 -0.93 4.56 15.21
CA ALA A 70 -0.77 4.06 13.84
C ALA A 70 -1.02 2.54 13.76
N LEU A 71 -0.51 1.76 14.71
CA LEU A 71 -0.75 0.33 14.83
C LEU A 71 -2.24 0.02 15.07
N MET A 72 -2.90 0.82 15.90
CA MET A 72 -4.34 0.71 16.16
C MET A 72 -5.16 0.93 14.89
N GLN A 73 -4.83 1.94 14.09
CA GLN A 73 -5.53 2.18 12.81
C GLN A 73 -5.38 1.02 11.83
N ARG A 74 -4.25 0.30 11.87
CA ARG A 74 -3.99 -0.89 11.04
C ARG A 74 -4.58 -2.17 11.60
N GLN A 75 -5.00 -2.17 12.87
CA GLN A 75 -5.46 -3.36 13.58
C GLN A 75 -4.40 -4.49 13.58
N GLY A 76 -3.11 -4.11 13.63
CA GLY A 76 -1.99 -5.06 13.59
C GLY A 76 -1.74 -5.74 12.23
N ARG A 77 -2.43 -5.35 11.15
CA ARG A 77 -2.19 -5.88 9.81
C ARG A 77 -0.96 -5.24 9.16
N LYS A 78 -0.21 -6.04 8.41
CA LYS A 78 0.90 -5.58 7.57
C LYS A 78 0.32 -5.08 6.24
N SER A 79 0.47 -3.79 5.99
CA SER A 79 0.07 -3.11 4.76
C SER A 79 1.32 -2.75 3.96
N ASP A 80 1.26 -2.81 2.63
CA ASP A 80 2.43 -2.50 1.79
C ASP A 80 2.71 -0.99 1.69
N ALA A 81 1.67 -0.16 1.79
CA ALA A 81 1.77 1.30 1.70
C ALA A 81 0.54 1.98 2.31
N VAL A 82 0.68 3.28 2.60
CA VAL A 82 -0.45 4.20 2.80
C VAL A 82 -0.67 4.98 1.50
N LEU A 83 -1.91 5.07 1.04
CA LEU A 83 -2.27 5.66 -0.25
C LEU A 83 -2.87 7.05 -0.08
N SER A 84 -2.31 8.02 -0.81
CA SER A 84 -2.74 9.43 -0.78
C SER A 84 -3.23 9.89 -2.16
N CYS A 85 -4.29 10.70 -2.17
CA CYS A 85 -4.83 11.28 -3.40
C CYS A 85 -3.76 12.13 -4.12
N PRO A 86 -3.54 11.96 -5.43
CA PRO A 86 -2.54 12.73 -6.18
C PRO A 86 -2.88 14.22 -6.31
N ALA A 87 -4.16 14.60 -6.17
CA ALA A 87 -4.60 15.97 -6.39
C ALA A 87 -4.67 16.80 -5.09
N CYS A 88 -5.08 16.19 -3.97
CA CYS A 88 -5.28 16.88 -2.71
C CYS A 88 -4.56 16.26 -1.51
N PHE A 89 -3.77 15.19 -1.72
CA PHE A 89 -2.99 14.49 -0.70
C PHE A 89 -3.79 13.89 0.47
N THR A 90 -5.13 13.90 0.38
CA THR A 90 -5.99 13.22 1.37
C THR A 90 -5.69 11.72 1.39
N ILE A 91 -5.55 11.15 2.58
CA ILE A 91 -5.36 9.70 2.77
C ILE A 91 -6.62 8.97 2.31
N LEU A 92 -6.47 8.06 1.35
CA LEU A 92 -7.56 7.26 0.80
C LEU A 92 -7.58 5.83 1.32
N CYS A 93 -6.41 5.29 1.69
CA CYS A 93 -6.31 3.93 2.20
C CYS A 93 -5.08 3.77 3.10
N ILE A 94 -5.25 3.10 4.23
CA ILE A 94 -4.17 2.78 5.19
C ILE A 94 -3.74 1.31 5.05
N ASP A 95 -4.64 0.42 4.62
CA ASP A 95 -4.36 -0.99 4.43
C ASP A 95 -4.61 -1.42 2.98
N CYS A 96 -3.52 -1.55 2.23
CA CYS A 96 -3.54 -2.00 0.85
C CYS A 96 -2.42 -3.01 0.58
N GLN A 97 -2.67 -3.85 -0.41
CA GLN A 97 -1.71 -4.81 -0.95
C GLN A 97 -1.29 -4.35 -2.36
N ARG A 98 -0.01 -4.43 -2.65
CA ARG A 98 0.53 -4.14 -3.98
C ARG A 98 0.04 -5.17 -4.98
N HIS A 99 -0.32 -4.72 -6.17
CA HIS A 99 -0.73 -5.61 -7.24
C HIS A 99 0.46 -6.45 -7.72
N GLU A 100 0.25 -7.76 -7.92
CA GLU A 100 1.31 -8.73 -8.28
C GLU A 100 2.05 -8.35 -9.57
N PHE A 101 1.31 -7.94 -10.60
CA PHE A 101 1.88 -7.59 -11.90
C PHE A 101 2.27 -6.12 -12.05
N TYR A 102 1.69 -5.23 -11.23
CA TYR A 102 1.79 -3.79 -11.43
C TYR A 102 2.25 -3.10 -10.16
N VAL A 103 3.53 -2.75 -10.15
CA VAL A 103 4.25 -2.11 -9.03
C VAL A 103 3.54 -0.86 -8.49
N ASN A 104 2.93 -0.07 -9.39
CA ASN A 104 2.32 1.21 -9.05
C ASN A 104 0.79 1.11 -8.85
N GLN A 105 0.25 -0.11 -8.76
CA GLN A 105 -1.17 -0.33 -8.51
C GLN A 105 -1.34 -1.07 -7.19
N TYR A 106 -2.43 -0.76 -6.50
CA TYR A 106 -2.71 -1.30 -5.18
C TYR A 106 -4.16 -1.78 -5.11
N ARG A 107 -4.36 -2.89 -4.40
CA ARG A 107 -5.66 -3.49 -4.13
C ARG A 107 -6.01 -3.26 -2.66
N ALA A 108 -7.23 -2.86 -2.39
CA ALA A 108 -7.71 -2.68 -1.03
C ALA A 108 -9.17 -3.13 -0.89
N MET A 109 -9.52 -3.61 0.31
CA MET A 109 -10.91 -3.89 0.69
C MET A 109 -11.58 -2.67 1.31
N PHE A 110 -10.83 -1.89 2.10
CA PHE A 110 -11.36 -0.76 2.88
C PHE A 110 -10.72 0.54 2.44
N VAL A 111 -11.55 1.52 2.14
CA VAL A 111 -11.14 2.85 1.69
C VAL A 111 -11.78 3.93 2.54
N ARG A 112 -11.15 5.09 2.61
CA ARG A 112 -11.66 6.30 3.25
C ARG A 112 -11.65 7.44 2.23
N ASN A 113 -12.51 8.44 2.42
CA ASN A 113 -12.55 9.64 1.57
C ASN A 113 -12.70 9.32 0.06
N CYS A 114 -13.43 8.24 -0.26
CA CYS A 114 -13.72 7.79 -1.62
C CYS A 114 -15.23 7.76 -1.88
N THR A 115 -15.62 8.02 -3.13
CA THR A 115 -17.02 8.00 -3.60
C THR A 115 -17.11 7.14 -4.85
N ILE A 116 -18.02 6.16 -4.84
CA ILE A 116 -18.29 5.28 -5.97
C ILE A 116 -19.30 5.96 -6.88
N VAL A 117 -18.99 6.04 -8.17
CA VAL A 117 -19.92 6.59 -9.17
C VAL A 117 -20.69 5.42 -9.79
N GLU A 118 -21.80 5.05 -9.17
CA GLU A 118 -22.64 3.91 -9.59
C GLU A 118 -23.34 4.12 -10.95
N THR A 119 -23.46 5.37 -11.38
CA THR A 119 -24.08 5.73 -12.66
C THR A 119 -23.22 5.35 -13.86
N GLU A 120 -21.94 5.03 -13.64
CA GLU A 120 -20.98 4.74 -14.70
C GLU A 120 -20.42 3.34 -14.53
N SER A 121 -20.35 2.60 -15.64
CA SER A 121 -19.70 1.29 -15.70
C SER A 121 -18.60 1.30 -16.76
N LEU A 122 -17.47 0.71 -16.42
CA LEU A 122 -16.28 0.64 -17.25
C LEU A 122 -15.97 -0.84 -17.52
N ARG A 123 -15.55 -1.16 -18.75
CA ARG A 123 -15.08 -2.50 -19.12
C ARG A 123 -13.66 -2.45 -19.63
N TYR A 124 -12.90 -3.52 -19.38
CA TYR A 124 -11.57 -3.69 -19.94
C TYR A 124 -11.66 -3.92 -21.46
N SER A 125 -11.03 -3.08 -22.28
CA SER A 125 -10.88 -3.39 -23.71
C SER A 125 -9.76 -4.40 -23.87
N ASP A 126 -10.13 -5.64 -24.17
CA ASP A 126 -9.16 -6.67 -24.48
C ASP A 126 -8.57 -6.42 -25.88
N THR A 127 -7.50 -5.62 -25.92
CA THR A 127 -6.77 -5.30 -27.16
C THR A 127 -6.17 -6.57 -27.81
N ARG A 128 -6.05 -7.69 -27.07
CA ARG A 128 -5.47 -8.94 -27.56
C ARG A 128 -6.38 -9.68 -28.55
N LYS A 129 -7.71 -9.48 -28.51
CA LYS A 129 -8.66 -10.13 -29.43
C LYS A 129 -8.79 -9.42 -30.79
N ARG A 130 -8.32 -8.16 -30.92
CA ARG A 130 -8.47 -7.37 -32.17
C ARG A 130 -7.51 -7.79 -33.30
N LYS A 131 -6.40 -8.47 -33.00
CA LYS A 131 -5.41 -8.85 -34.03
C LYS A 131 -5.87 -9.97 -34.98
N ARG A 132 -6.97 -10.68 -34.66
CA ARG A 132 -7.52 -11.76 -35.52
C ARG A 132 -8.60 -11.28 -36.52
N LYS A 133 -9.10 -10.05 -36.43
CA LYS A 133 -10.17 -9.52 -37.31
C LYS A 133 -9.84 -8.22 -38.06
N ALA A 134 -8.68 -7.59 -37.83
CA ALA A 134 -8.31 -6.30 -38.43
C ALA A 134 -7.64 -6.40 -39.82
N GLY A 135 -8.14 -7.29 -40.69
CA GLY A 135 -7.75 -7.35 -42.11
C GLY A 135 -8.50 -6.37 -43.02
N ARG A 136 -9.24 -5.38 -42.47
CA ARG A 136 -9.96 -4.37 -43.25
C ARG A 136 -9.87 -2.99 -42.59
N LYS A 137 -9.01 -2.15 -43.18
CA LYS A 137 -8.97 -0.68 -43.18
C LYS A 137 -9.84 0.06 -42.15
N SER A 138 -9.21 0.69 -41.16
CA SER A 138 -9.57 2.06 -40.75
C SER A 138 -8.38 2.74 -40.07
N GLN A 139 -7.95 3.86 -40.65
CA GLN A 139 -7.13 4.86 -39.97
C GLN A 139 -7.99 5.49 -38.88
N LEU A 140 -7.74 5.16 -37.63
CA LEU A 140 -8.14 5.99 -36.50
C LEU A 140 -6.89 6.18 -35.65
N SER A 141 -6.45 7.43 -35.55
CA SER A 141 -5.34 7.88 -34.73
C SER A 141 -5.61 7.52 -33.27
N VAL A 142 -4.92 6.49 -32.79
CA VAL A 142 -4.74 6.28 -31.35
C VAL A 142 -3.69 7.32 -30.94
N GLU A 143 -4.12 8.46 -30.42
CA GLU A 143 -3.22 9.27 -29.61
C GLU A 143 -2.94 8.49 -28.32
N GLU A 144 -1.72 7.96 -28.24
CA GLU A 144 -1.15 7.39 -27.02
C GLU A 144 -0.99 8.50 -25.97
N CYS A 145 -1.93 8.62 -25.04
CA CYS A 145 -1.68 9.33 -23.80
C CYS A 145 -0.78 8.46 -22.91
N ARG A 146 0.33 9.08 -22.49
CA ARG A 146 1.40 8.51 -21.69
C ARG A 146 0.90 7.81 -20.41
N VAL A 147 1.33 6.55 -20.28
CA VAL A 147 1.54 5.73 -19.06
C VAL A 147 0.31 5.45 -18.17
N GLY A 148 -0.01 4.17 -17.98
CA GLY A 148 -0.70 3.68 -16.76
C GLY A 148 -2.15 3.24 -16.90
N ARG A 149 -2.89 3.67 -17.93
CA ARG A 149 -4.32 3.36 -18.07
C ARG A 149 -4.57 2.28 -19.13
N PRO A 150 -4.71 0.99 -18.77
CA PRO A 150 -5.13 -0.01 -19.74
C PRO A 150 -6.61 0.20 -20.10
N GLY A 151 -6.86 0.75 -21.28
CA GLY A 151 -7.97 0.38 -22.15
C GLY A 151 -9.39 0.33 -21.58
N MET A 152 -9.75 1.08 -20.54
CA MET A 152 -11.13 1.08 -20.05
C MET A 152 -12.05 1.87 -20.99
N VAL A 153 -13.11 1.23 -21.47
CA VAL A 153 -14.16 1.87 -22.28
C VAL A 153 -15.38 2.08 -21.39
N ARG A 154 -15.94 3.29 -21.45
CA ARG A 154 -17.22 3.62 -20.81
C ARG A 154 -18.33 2.90 -21.56
N VAL A 155 -19.07 2.06 -20.86
CA VAL A 155 -20.17 1.29 -21.44
C VAL A 155 -21.48 1.88 -20.96
N GLU A 156 -22.39 2.10 -21.92
CA GLU A 156 -23.76 2.53 -21.66
C GLU A 156 -24.62 1.32 -21.22
N PRO A 157 -25.68 1.52 -20.41
CA PRO A 157 -26.42 0.43 -19.75
C PRO A 157 -27.11 -0.60 -20.66
N LYS A 158 -27.10 -0.43 -21.98
CA LYS A 158 -27.93 -1.20 -22.93
C LYS A 158 -27.23 -2.41 -23.57
N ASP A 159 -25.92 -2.56 -23.40
CA ASP A 159 -25.11 -3.63 -24.00
C ASP A 159 -24.54 -4.60 -22.94
N VAL A 160 -25.36 -4.97 -21.94
CA VAL A 160 -24.90 -5.85 -20.85
C VAL A 160 -25.04 -7.32 -21.27
N GLY A 161 -24.01 -7.80 -21.95
CA GLY A 161 -23.65 -9.22 -21.93
C GLY A 161 -23.17 -9.59 -20.53
N VAL A 162 -23.60 -10.77 -20.05
CA VAL A 162 -23.29 -11.37 -18.75
C VAL A 162 -21.78 -11.62 -18.66
N ASP A 163 -21.02 -10.68 -18.12
CA ASP A 163 -19.59 -10.84 -17.91
C ASP A 163 -19.20 -10.23 -16.56
N GLU A 164 -18.34 -10.94 -15.85
CA GLU A 164 -17.81 -10.70 -14.50
C GLU A 164 -16.87 -9.46 -14.40
N ASP A 165 -16.80 -8.63 -15.44
CA ASP A 165 -15.80 -7.56 -15.65
C ASP A 165 -16.39 -6.13 -15.61
N VAL A 166 -17.46 -5.90 -14.84
CA VAL A 166 -18.07 -4.57 -14.72
C VAL A 166 -17.38 -3.78 -13.60
N LEU A 167 -16.54 -2.82 -13.99
CA LEU A 167 -15.79 -1.98 -13.06
C LEU A 167 -16.56 -0.67 -12.81
N LYS A 168 -16.77 -0.31 -11.54
CA LYS A 168 -17.36 0.98 -11.15
C LYS A 168 -16.25 1.99 -10.85
N PRO A 169 -16.25 3.20 -11.45
CA PRO A 169 -15.23 4.20 -11.14
C PRO A 169 -15.37 4.73 -9.72
N VAL A 170 -14.22 4.96 -9.08
CA VAL A 170 -14.11 5.51 -7.73
C VAL A 170 -13.33 6.81 -7.76
N LYS A 171 -13.90 7.84 -7.15
CA LYS A 171 -13.35 9.19 -7.07
C LYS A 171 -13.01 9.55 -5.63
N CYS A 172 -12.04 10.44 -5.45
CA CYS A 172 -11.80 11.05 -4.15
C CYS A 172 -13.01 11.92 -3.76
N ALA A 173 -13.49 11.78 -2.53
CA ALA A 173 -14.62 12.55 -2.01
C ALA A 173 -14.28 14.03 -1.81
N GLU A 174 -13.01 14.37 -1.54
CA GLU A 174 -12.58 15.75 -1.27
C GLU A 174 -12.40 16.58 -2.54
N CYS A 175 -11.73 16.03 -3.57
CA CYS A 175 -11.38 16.78 -4.79
C CYS A 175 -12.05 16.26 -6.07
N GLY A 176 -12.75 15.12 -6.02
CA GLY A 176 -13.42 14.54 -7.18
C GLY A 176 -12.51 13.85 -8.21
N ALA A 177 -11.19 13.82 -7.99
CA ALA A 177 -10.26 13.13 -8.88
C ALA A 177 -10.57 11.62 -8.95
N GLN A 178 -10.52 11.03 -10.15
CA GLN A 178 -10.66 9.58 -10.32
C GLN A 178 -9.37 8.89 -9.91
N VAL A 179 -9.47 8.01 -8.92
CA VAL A 179 -8.31 7.42 -8.23
C VAL A 179 -8.33 5.89 -8.22
N ALA A 180 -9.48 5.29 -8.47
CA ALA A 180 -9.65 3.85 -8.44
C ALA A 180 -10.83 3.37 -9.29
N VAL A 181 -10.94 2.05 -9.39
CA VAL A 181 -12.16 1.34 -9.81
C VAL A 181 -12.49 0.26 -8.79
N LEU A 182 -13.77 -0.05 -8.64
CA LEU A 182 -14.30 -1.13 -7.82
C LEU A 182 -14.71 -2.27 -8.73
N ASP A 183 -14.23 -3.47 -8.44
CA ASP A 183 -14.57 -4.69 -9.18
C ASP A 183 -15.84 -5.38 -8.63
N SER A 184 -16.27 -6.46 -9.29
CA SER A 184 -17.40 -7.30 -8.89
C SER A 184 -17.21 -7.96 -7.51
N ASP A 185 -15.97 -8.28 -7.15
CA ASP A 185 -15.57 -8.81 -5.83
C ASP A 185 -15.50 -7.74 -4.73
N GLU A 186 -16.01 -6.53 -4.98
CA GLU A 186 -15.95 -5.38 -4.05
C GLU A 186 -14.51 -4.98 -3.64
N LEU A 187 -13.54 -5.28 -4.51
CA LEU A 187 -12.14 -4.89 -4.34
C LEU A 187 -11.84 -3.60 -5.10
N TYR A 188 -11.19 -2.66 -4.40
CA TYR A 188 -10.75 -1.40 -4.97
C TYR A 188 -9.38 -1.58 -5.63
N HIS A 189 -9.30 -1.25 -6.92
CA HIS A 189 -8.06 -1.18 -7.69
C HIS A 189 -7.66 0.27 -7.88
N PHE A 190 -6.65 0.70 -7.13
CA PHE A 190 -6.08 2.05 -7.22
C PHE A 190 -5.06 2.14 -8.35
N PHE A 191 -5.12 3.25 -9.08
CA PHE A 191 -4.17 3.63 -10.12
C PHE A 191 -3.85 5.12 -9.98
N ASP A 192 -2.67 5.52 -10.45
CA ASP A 192 -2.21 6.91 -10.41
C ASP A 192 -2.26 7.54 -9.00
N ILE A 193 -1.96 6.74 -7.97
CA ILE A 193 -1.99 7.13 -6.56
C ILE A 193 -0.59 7.42 -6.02
N ILE A 194 -0.47 8.18 -4.93
CA ILE A 194 0.80 8.43 -4.25
C ILE A 194 0.94 7.45 -3.07
N PRO A 195 1.78 6.41 -3.17
CA PRO A 195 2.07 5.53 -2.05
C PRO A 195 3.17 6.13 -1.17
N THR A 196 2.97 6.08 0.13
CA THR A 196 4.03 6.27 1.13
C THR A 196 4.30 4.92 1.78
N PHE A 197 5.53 4.42 1.63
CA PHE A 197 5.95 3.17 2.25
C PHE A 197 5.97 3.33 3.78
N SER A 198 5.54 2.28 4.47
CA SER A 198 5.57 2.20 5.93
C SER A 198 6.55 1.16 6.42
#